data_AF-A0A7X6A1S9-F1
#
_entry.id   AF-A0A7X6A1S9-F1
#
_cell.length_a   1.000
_cell.length_b   1.000
_cell.length_c   1.000
_cell.angle_alpha   90.00
_cell.angle_beta   90.00
_cell.angle_gamma   90.00
#
_symmetry.space_group_name_H-M   'P 1'
#
loop_
_entity.id
_entity.type
_entity.pdbx_description
1 polymer ?
#
loop_
_entity_poly.entity_id
_entity_poly.type
_entity_poly.pdbx_seq_one_letter_code
_entity_poly.pdbx_strand_id
1 'polypeptide(L)'
;MLNSSHLVNDGLTGSCTNNGQTVWTYNQGLAIGGALELWRATGDTSRLSTARQLGDAAMSSLSPGGILTESCDPAGTCDDNQKQFKGIFMRYLTDLADATGEAPYRTYAQHQAESI
;
A
#
# COMPACT_ATOMS: atom_id res chain seq x y z
N MET A 1 6.91 5.18 -11.27
CA MET A 1 7.00 4.24 -10.14
C MET A 1 5.76 3.35 -10.04
N LEU A 2 4.56 3.84 -10.36
CA LEU A 2 3.38 2.97 -10.51
C LEU A 2 3.53 2.05 -11.73
N ASN A 3 3.28 0.75 -11.56
CA ASN A 3 3.27 -0.24 -12.66
C ASN A 3 1.84 -0.60 -13.11
N SER A 4 1.74 -1.46 -14.12
CA SER A 4 0.46 -1.88 -14.71
C SER A 4 -0.45 -2.66 -13.76
N SER A 5 0.09 -3.17 -12.64
CA SER A 5 -0.66 -3.88 -11.60
C SER A 5 -1.10 -2.95 -10.46
N HIS A 6 -0.99 -1.63 -10.65
CA HIS A 6 -1.25 -0.61 -9.62
C HIS A 6 -0.38 -0.74 -8.36
N LEU A 7 0.83 -1.29 -8.51
CA LEU A 7 1.82 -1.37 -7.45
C LEU A 7 2.93 -0.33 -7.64
N VAL A 8 3.43 0.22 -6.53
CA VAL A 8 4.48 1.24 -6.53
C VAL A 8 5.85 0.59 -6.31
N ASN A 9 6.65 0.51 -7.38
CA ASN A 9 8.03 0.04 -7.30
C ASN A 9 8.93 1.06 -6.57
N ASP A 10 10.07 0.58 -6.08
CA ASP A 10 11.02 1.30 -5.23
C ASP A 10 11.47 2.68 -5.74
N GLY A 11 11.63 2.84 -7.06
CA GLY A 11 12.21 4.07 -7.58
C GLY A 11 12.07 4.29 -9.07
N LEU A 12 12.81 5.29 -9.52
CA LEU A 12 12.98 5.61 -10.94
C LEU A 12 14.45 5.38 -11.34
N THR A 13 14.66 5.10 -12.61
CA THR A 13 15.99 5.14 -13.23
C THR A 13 16.45 6.60 -13.42
N GLY A 14 17.71 6.79 -13.82
CA GLY A 14 18.22 8.13 -14.20
C GLY A 14 17.47 8.79 -15.38
N SER A 15 16.69 8.01 -16.15
CA SER A 15 15.84 8.50 -17.23
C SER A 15 14.38 8.72 -16.79
N CYS A 16 14.11 8.78 -15.48
CA CYS A 16 12.77 8.95 -14.89
C CYS A 16 11.77 7.86 -15.28
N THR A 17 12.24 6.66 -15.65
CA THR A 17 11.39 5.49 -15.89
C THR A 17 11.24 4.65 -14.64
N ASN A 18 10.12 3.94 -14.48
CA ASN A 18 9.95 2.99 -13.39
C ASN A 18 11.13 1.99 -13.36
N ASN A 19 11.78 1.84 -12.21
CA ASN A 19 12.95 0.94 -12.08
C ASN A 19 12.57 -0.55 -12.03
N GLY A 20 11.29 -0.88 -11.87
CA GLY A 20 10.80 -2.27 -11.80
C GLY A 20 11.31 -3.07 -10.60
N GLN A 21 11.91 -2.41 -9.61
CA GLN A 21 12.47 -3.06 -8.42
C GLN A 21 11.38 -3.39 -7.39
N THR A 22 11.78 -3.88 -6.22
CA THR A 22 10.88 -4.30 -5.15
C THR A 22 9.72 -3.33 -4.91
N VAL A 23 8.53 -3.89 -4.76
CA VAL A 23 7.37 -3.17 -4.24
C VAL A 23 7.40 -3.33 -2.73
N TRP A 24 7.77 -2.27 -2.01
CA TRP A 24 7.72 -2.24 -0.55
C TRP A 24 6.35 -1.74 -0.10
N THR A 25 5.80 -2.32 0.96
CA THR A 25 4.42 -1.99 1.38
C THR A 25 4.27 -0.50 1.74
N TYR A 26 5.31 0.13 2.30
CA TYR A 26 5.25 1.55 2.66
C TYR A 26 5.10 2.48 1.45
N ASN A 27 5.70 2.17 0.30
CA ASN A 27 5.54 2.96 -0.94
C ASN A 27 4.08 2.96 -1.39
N GLN A 28 3.44 1.79 -1.30
CA GLN A 28 2.04 1.62 -1.60
C GLN A 28 1.16 2.42 -0.62
N GLY A 29 1.44 2.33 0.68
CA GLY A 29 0.76 3.07 1.73
C GLY A 29 0.84 4.59 1.53
N LEU A 30 2.04 5.11 1.29
CA LEU A 30 2.26 6.55 1.03
C LEU A 30 1.47 7.04 -0.20
N ALA A 31 1.40 6.23 -1.25
CA ALA A 31 0.62 6.57 -2.44
C ALA A 31 -0.90 6.60 -2.17
N ILE A 32 -1.42 5.66 -1.37
CA ILE A 32 -2.82 5.68 -0.89
C ILE A 32 -3.09 6.97 -0.12
N GLY A 33 -2.25 7.27 0.88
CA GLY A 33 -2.37 8.49 1.69
C GLY A 33 -2.34 9.76 0.86
N GLY A 34 -1.37 9.89 -0.06
CA GLY A 34 -1.28 11.05 -0.95
C GLY A 34 -2.51 11.22 -1.83
N ALA A 35 -3.06 10.14 -2.37
CA ALA A 35 -4.29 10.18 -3.17
C ALA A 35 -5.51 10.59 -2.32
N LEU A 36 -5.60 10.12 -1.07
CA LEU A 36 -6.64 10.54 -0.13
C LEU A 36 -6.56 12.03 0.22
N GLU A 37 -5.37 12.54 0.51
CA GLU A 37 -5.19 13.97 0.83
C GLU A 37 -5.51 14.85 -0.37
N LEU A 38 -5.13 14.44 -1.59
CA LEU A 38 -5.53 15.16 -2.81
C LEU A 38 -7.05 15.17 -2.99
N TRP A 39 -7.73 14.04 -2.75
CA TRP A 39 -9.18 13.98 -2.78
C TRP A 39 -9.80 14.93 -1.73
N ARG A 40 -9.34 14.88 -0.48
CA ARG A 40 -9.82 15.74 0.62
C ARG A 40 -9.65 17.22 0.30
N ALA A 41 -8.51 17.60 -0.29
CA ALA A 41 -8.19 18.99 -0.60
C ALA A 41 -8.96 19.54 -1.82
N THR A 42 -9.31 18.70 -2.79
CA THR A 42 -9.82 19.15 -4.10
C THR A 42 -11.26 18.73 -4.40
N GLY A 43 -11.78 17.71 -3.72
CA GLY A 43 -13.04 17.04 -4.07
C GLY A 43 -12.97 16.17 -5.34
N ASP A 44 -11.80 16.03 -5.97
CA ASP A 44 -11.62 15.22 -7.18
C ASP A 44 -11.76 13.72 -6.87
N THR A 45 -12.92 13.15 -7.19
CA THR A 45 -13.25 11.75 -6.91
C THR A 45 -12.35 10.76 -7.65
N SER A 46 -11.67 11.18 -8.73
CA SER A 46 -10.69 10.32 -9.41
C SER A 46 -9.49 9.98 -8.51
N ARG A 47 -9.16 10.86 -7.54
CA ARG A 47 -8.11 10.62 -6.55
C ARG A 47 -8.54 9.58 -5.52
N LEU A 48 -9.80 9.61 -5.08
CA LEU A 48 -10.33 8.55 -4.23
C LEU A 48 -10.38 7.20 -4.96
N SER A 49 -10.76 7.19 -6.25
CA SER A 49 -10.68 5.98 -7.07
C SER A 49 -9.25 5.45 -7.22
N THR A 50 -8.26 6.34 -7.33
CA THR A 50 -6.85 5.96 -7.34
C THR A 50 -6.45 5.32 -6.01
N ALA A 51 -6.85 5.90 -4.88
CA ALA A 51 -6.57 5.35 -3.55
C ALA A 51 -7.15 3.92 -3.38
N ARG A 52 -8.38 3.68 -3.87
CA ARG A 52 -8.99 2.35 -3.91
C ARG A 52 -8.18 1.35 -4.74
N GLN A 53 -7.83 1.71 -5.98
CA GLN A 53 -7.04 0.84 -6.86
C GLN A 53 -5.70 0.45 -6.23
N LEU A 54 -5.04 1.41 -5.56
CA LEU A 54 -3.79 1.17 -4.85
C LEU A 54 -4.00 0.24 -3.64
N GLY A 55 -5.06 0.44 -2.86
CA GLY A 55 -5.41 -0.42 -1.71
C GLY A 55 -5.73 -1.85 -2.14
N ASP A 56 -6.58 -2.01 -3.15
CA ASP A 56 -7.01 -3.30 -3.68
C ASP A 56 -5.83 -4.10 -4.24
N ALA A 57 -4.97 -3.44 -5.02
CA ALA A 57 -3.77 -4.05 -5.57
C ALA A 57 -2.81 -4.54 -4.48
N ALA A 58 -2.63 -3.74 -3.42
CA ALA A 58 -1.78 -4.08 -2.28
C ALA A 58 -2.31 -5.30 -1.52
N MET A 59 -3.59 -5.26 -1.13
CA MET A 59 -4.21 -6.37 -0.39
C MET A 59 -4.15 -7.67 -1.18
N SER A 60 -4.32 -7.61 -2.51
CA SER A 60 -4.24 -8.80 -3.37
C SER A 60 -2.82 -9.29 -3.62
N SER A 61 -1.87 -8.40 -3.89
CA SER A 61 -0.56 -8.79 -4.43
C SER A 61 0.57 -8.83 -3.39
N LEU A 62 0.41 -8.13 -2.27
CA LEU A 62 1.41 -8.06 -1.20
C LEU A 62 1.01 -8.88 0.04
N SER A 63 -0.03 -9.71 -0.08
CA SER A 63 -0.56 -10.51 1.02
C SER A 63 -0.61 -12.01 0.71
N PRO A 64 0.54 -12.66 0.47
CA PRO A 64 0.56 -14.11 0.28
C PRO A 64 -0.08 -14.81 1.49
N GLY A 65 -1.07 -15.68 1.25
CA GLY A 65 -1.81 -16.33 2.33
C GLY A 65 -2.71 -15.41 3.14
N GLY A 66 -3.01 -14.20 2.66
CA GLY A 66 -3.87 -13.23 3.33
C GLY A 66 -3.16 -12.29 4.31
N ILE A 67 -1.86 -12.47 4.54
CA ILE A 67 -1.07 -11.66 5.48
C ILE A 67 -0.13 -10.74 4.73
N LEU A 68 -0.17 -9.44 5.03
CA LEU A 68 0.73 -8.43 4.47
C LEU A 68 2.18 -8.82 4.75
N THR A 69 2.95 -8.95 3.68
CA THR A 69 4.28 -9.56 3.74
C THR A 69 5.28 -8.70 2.97
N GLU A 70 6.43 -8.42 3.58
CA GLU A 70 7.56 -7.83 2.88
C GLU A 70 8.33 -8.89 2.10
N SER A 71 8.97 -8.50 1.00
CA SER A 71 9.78 -9.43 0.19
C SER A 71 10.90 -10.14 0.98
N CYS A 72 11.37 -9.54 2.08
CA CYS A 72 12.40 -10.08 2.97
C CYS A 72 11.85 -10.96 4.10
N ASP A 73 10.53 -10.95 4.37
CA ASP A 73 9.91 -11.67 5.48
C ASP A 73 10.15 -13.20 5.39
N PRO A 74 9.94 -13.87 4.23
CA PRO A 74 10.11 -15.32 4.16
C PRO A 74 11.53 -15.81 4.45
N ALA A 75 12.53 -14.97 4.16
CA ALA A 75 13.94 -15.28 4.41
C ALA A 75 14.40 -14.84 5.80
N GLY A 76 13.59 -14.07 6.54
CA GLY A 76 13.98 -13.50 7.83
C GLY A 76 15.13 -12.49 7.72
N THR A 77 15.29 -11.82 6.57
CA THR A 77 16.42 -10.94 6.27
C THR A 77 16.09 -9.45 6.35
N CYS A 78 14.90 -9.10 6.84
CA CYS A 78 14.47 -7.72 6.91
C CYS A 78 15.36 -6.89 7.85
N ASP A 79 15.78 -5.72 7.37
CA ASP A 79 16.46 -4.70 8.18
C ASP A 79 15.47 -3.96 9.10
N ASP A 80 15.98 -3.02 9.90
CA ASP A 80 15.16 -2.28 10.87
C ASP A 80 14.19 -1.29 10.21
N ASN A 81 14.44 -0.89 8.96
CA ASN A 81 13.49 -0.08 8.20
C ASN A 81 12.33 -0.96 7.72
N GLN A 82 12.65 -2.09 7.10
CA GLN A 82 11.69 -3.01 6.46
C GLN A 82 10.69 -3.57 7.47
N LYS A 83 11.12 -3.83 8.71
CA LYS A 83 10.23 -4.25 9.80
C LYS A 83 9.11 -3.23 10.12
N GLN A 84 9.30 -1.95 9.79
CA GLN A 84 8.34 -0.88 10.08
C GLN A 84 7.37 -0.61 8.92
N PHE A 85 7.70 -1.03 7.70
CA PHE A 85 6.99 -0.65 6.47
C PHE A 85 5.50 -1.03 6.48
N LYS A 86 5.18 -2.25 6.94
CA LYS A 86 3.80 -2.72 7.08
C LYS A 86 2.95 -1.80 7.95
N GLY A 87 3.52 -1.22 9.01
CA GLY A 87 2.82 -0.28 9.88
C GLY A 87 2.44 1.02 9.15
N ILE A 88 3.33 1.53 8.28
CA ILE A 88 3.05 2.72 7.45
C ILE A 88 1.91 2.41 6.47
N PHE A 89 1.95 1.26 5.82
CA PHE A 89 0.85 0.81 4.96
C PHE A 89 -0.49 0.72 5.71
N MET A 90 -0.49 0.05 6.86
CA MET A 90 -1.71 -0.16 7.65
C MET A 90 -2.34 1.15 8.12
N ARG A 91 -1.54 2.17 8.46
CA ARG A 91 -2.05 3.51 8.77
C ARG A 91 -2.89 4.08 7.63
N TYR A 92 -2.34 4.11 6.41
CA TYR A 92 -3.04 4.69 5.27
C TYR A 92 -4.18 3.82 4.74
N LEU A 93 -4.11 2.49 4.91
CA LEU A 93 -5.24 1.61 4.59
C LEU A 93 -6.42 1.85 5.53
N THR A 94 -6.16 2.05 6.83
CA THR A 94 -7.22 2.40 7.78
C THR A 94 -7.82 3.78 7.46
N ASP A 95 -6.99 4.77 7.10
CA ASP A 95 -7.50 6.07 6.63
C ASP A 95 -8.39 5.93 5.38
N LEU A 96 -8.05 5.03 4.46
CA LEU A 96 -8.88 4.71 3.29
C LEU A 96 -10.20 4.05 3.70
N ALA A 97 -10.15 3.14 4.66
CA ALA A 97 -11.32 2.45 5.19
C ALA A 97 -12.32 3.44 5.83
N ASP A 98 -11.81 4.43 6.57
CA ASP A 98 -12.62 5.48 7.19
C ASP A 98 -13.17 6.45 6.16
N ALA A 99 -12.36 6.84 5.17
CA ALA A 99 -12.79 7.75 4.10
C ALA A 99 -13.88 7.17 3.20
N THR A 100 -13.82 5.86 2.92
CA THR A 100 -14.74 5.18 2.00
C THR A 100 -15.91 4.50 2.70
N GLY A 101 -15.75 4.12 3.96
CA GLY A 101 -16.70 3.28 4.67
C GLY A 101 -16.72 1.82 4.20
N GLU A 102 -15.79 1.41 3.34
CA GLU A 102 -15.82 0.09 2.70
C GLU A 102 -15.32 -1.01 3.64
N ALA A 103 -16.18 -2.02 3.83
CA ALA A 103 -15.90 -3.14 4.73
C ALA A 103 -14.61 -3.92 4.40
N PRO A 104 -14.25 -4.19 3.12
CA PRO A 104 -13.05 -4.96 2.79
C PRO A 104 -11.76 -4.41 3.44
N TYR A 105 -11.56 -3.10 3.45
CA TYR A 105 -10.37 -2.49 4.04
C TYR A 105 -10.32 -2.66 5.57
N ARG A 106 -11.46 -2.50 6.25
CA ARG A 106 -11.55 -2.73 7.71
C ARG A 106 -11.34 -4.19 8.06
N THR A 107 -11.99 -5.10 7.34
CA THR A 107 -11.85 -6.54 7.54
C THR A 107 -10.42 -6.99 7.32
N TYR A 108 -9.77 -6.51 6.25
CA TYR A 108 -8.36 -6.80 6.01
C TYR A 108 -7.49 -6.29 7.17
N ALA A 109 -7.69 -5.05 7.62
CA ALA A 109 -6.90 -4.47 8.70
C ALA A 109 -7.06 -5.21 10.04
N GLN A 110 -8.28 -5.63 10.36
CA GLN A 110 -8.54 -6.47 11.52
C GLN A 110 -7.84 -7.82 11.40
N HIS A 111 -7.92 -8.47 10.22
CA HIS A 111 -7.24 -9.74 10.00
C HIS A 111 -5.71 -9.64 10.17
N GLN A 112 -5.10 -8.54 9.72
CA GLN A 112 -3.67 -8.30 9.95
C GLN A 112 -3.36 -8.19 11.45
N ALA A 113 -4.17 -7.47 12.21
CA ALA A 113 -3.97 -7.31 13.65
C ALA A 113 -4.12 -8.63 14.43
N GLU A 114 -5.02 -9.52 13.99
CA GLU A 114 -5.24 -10.85 14.58
C GLU A 114 -4.13 -11.86 14.24
N SER A 115 -3.27 -11.55 13.28
CA SER A 115 -2.21 -12.46 12.80
C SER A 115 -0.86 -12.32 13.53
N ILE A 116 -0.77 -11.40 14.50
CA ILE A 116 0.42 -11.09 15.31
C ILE A 116 0.33 -11.82 16.66
#